data_AF-A0A259SEI8-F1
#
_entry.id   AF-A0A259SEI8-F1
#
_cell.length_a   1.000
_cell.length_b   1.000
_cell.length_c   1.000
_cell.angle_alpha   90.00
_cell.angle_beta   90.00
_cell.angle_gamma   90.00
#
_symmetry.space_group_name_H-M   'P 1'
#
loop_
_entity.id
_entity.type
_entity.pdbx_description
1 polymer ?
#
loop_
_entity_poly.entity_id
_entity_poly.type
_entity_poly.pdbx_seq_one_letter_code
_entity_poly.pdbx_strand_id
1 'polypeptide(L)'
;MILVSRAAKVATGIAAAAVIAGLVVLAYPAFAALAGLEHPAPSAATATRRTTMPAPTPTPTPSKDNGSGDCPAEAWINFSTHGDAPLIPALVKADALTDRGARPGARGEVITDAQGIYSYVVAPNDNLSSIEQRLCIQYQSVALFDHVLSDAIQPGAQLILRPDPTIPWIHPYLPFDAVPGTNTVDYNSTIYEMGAAVRTHDLDTARALWARSLSGHVSPAAQAAATRALDDGDWPVLEQLFP
;
A
#
# COMPACT_ATOMS: atom_id res chain seq x y z
N MET A 1 -17.95 45.89 -36.38
CA MET A 1 -17.92 45.72 -34.92
C MET A 1 -19.23 45.03 -34.53
N ILE A 2 -19.19 43.70 -34.39
CA ILE A 2 -20.38 42.86 -34.18
C ILE A 2 -20.41 42.52 -32.69
N LEU A 3 -21.29 43.14 -31.93
CA LEU A 3 -21.62 42.70 -30.57
C LEU A 3 -22.78 41.70 -30.66
N VAL A 4 -22.48 40.42 -30.45
CA VAL A 4 -23.49 39.39 -30.23
C VAL A 4 -23.65 39.19 -28.72
N SER A 5 -24.75 39.69 -28.16
CA SER A 5 -25.28 39.27 -26.87
C SER A 5 -26.07 37.98 -27.08
N ARG A 6 -25.73 36.92 -26.35
CA ARG A 6 -26.59 35.74 -26.16
C ARG A 6 -26.59 35.36 -24.69
N ALA A 7 -27.49 36.00 -23.96
CA ALA A 7 -28.10 35.39 -22.80
C ALA A 7 -29.02 34.24 -23.24
N ALA A 8 -28.98 33.15 -22.47
CA ALA A 8 -30.12 32.32 -22.04
C ALA A 8 -29.93 30.80 -22.19
N LYS A 9 -30.40 30.13 -21.13
CA LYS A 9 -30.90 28.74 -21.01
C LYS A 9 -29.89 27.67 -20.59
N VAL A 10 -29.73 27.53 -19.27
CA VAL A 10 -29.59 26.19 -18.67
C VAL A 10 -30.94 25.87 -18.02
N ALA A 11 -31.62 24.89 -18.61
CA ALA A 11 -32.91 24.38 -18.18
C ALA A 11 -32.70 23.41 -17.01
N THR A 12 -33.39 23.69 -15.91
CA THR A 12 -33.55 22.82 -14.75
C THR A 12 -34.50 21.69 -15.12
N GLY A 13 -33.99 20.44 -15.12
CA GLY A 13 -34.79 19.23 -15.30
C GLY A 13 -34.94 18.50 -13.96
N ILE A 14 -36.03 18.78 -13.26
CA ILE A 14 -36.54 17.98 -12.14
C ILE A 14 -37.54 16.98 -12.72
N ALA A 15 -37.33 15.67 -12.49
CA ALA A 15 -38.37 14.68 -12.14
C ALA A 15 -37.89 13.24 -12.43
N ALA A 16 -37.80 12.42 -11.40
CA ALA A 16 -38.38 11.08 -11.40
C ALA A 16 -38.57 10.63 -9.95
N ALA A 17 -39.83 10.40 -9.60
CA ALA A 17 -40.32 10.10 -8.28
C ALA A 17 -40.19 8.61 -7.92
N ALA A 18 -40.05 8.40 -6.61
CA ALA A 18 -40.62 7.35 -5.77
C ALA A 18 -41.29 6.12 -6.41
N VAL A 19 -40.97 4.96 -5.79
CA VAL A 19 -41.84 3.85 -5.35
C VAL A 19 -41.11 2.54 -5.60
N ILE A 20 -40.43 1.99 -4.58
CA ILE A 20 -40.61 0.59 -4.16
C ILE A 20 -40.53 0.57 -2.63
N ALA A 21 -41.71 0.50 -2.03
CA ALA A 21 -41.91 0.00 -0.68
C ALA A 21 -42.07 -1.54 -0.76
N GLY A 22 -41.52 -2.26 0.22
CA GLY A 22 -41.60 -3.71 0.36
C GLY A 22 -40.19 -4.30 0.41
N LEU A 23 -39.73 -5.02 1.43
CA LEU A 23 -40.43 -5.91 2.33
C LEU A 23 -39.57 -6.05 3.61
N VAL A 24 -40.04 -5.56 4.75
CA VAL A 24 -39.47 -5.91 6.06
C VAL A 24 -40.15 -7.21 6.48
N VAL A 25 -39.44 -8.35 6.33
CA VAL A 25 -39.84 -9.60 6.98
C VAL A 25 -38.98 -9.79 8.21
N LEU A 26 -39.65 -9.66 9.35
CA LEU A 26 -39.22 -10.12 10.66
C LEU A 26 -38.88 -11.62 10.62
N ALA A 27 -37.68 -11.96 11.04
CA ALA A 27 -37.37 -13.30 11.55
C ALA A 27 -36.39 -13.17 12.73
N TYR A 28 -36.96 -12.95 13.92
CA TYR A 28 -36.29 -13.26 15.19
C TYR A 28 -36.67 -14.70 15.61
N PRO A 29 -35.84 -15.36 16.43
CA PRO A 29 -35.61 -16.80 16.40
C PRO A 29 -36.59 -17.58 17.26
N ALA A 30 -36.97 -18.77 16.79
CA ALA A 30 -37.58 -19.78 17.64
C ALA A 30 -36.46 -20.49 18.43
N PHE A 31 -36.33 -20.15 19.71
CA PHE A 31 -35.70 -21.03 20.69
C PHE A 31 -36.67 -22.18 21.01
N ALA A 32 -36.38 -23.38 20.50
CA ALA A 32 -36.96 -24.62 20.98
C ALA A 32 -35.84 -25.56 21.40
N ALA A 33 -35.92 -25.98 22.66
CA ALA A 33 -35.05 -26.93 23.31
C ALA A 33 -35.03 -28.28 22.60
N LEU A 34 -33.83 -28.85 22.42
CA LEU A 34 -33.63 -30.29 22.35
C LEU A 34 -32.44 -30.66 23.24
N ALA A 35 -32.79 -31.35 24.32
CA ALA A 35 -31.87 -32.07 25.17
C ALA A 35 -31.22 -33.23 24.41
N GLY A 36 -29.99 -33.56 24.80
CA GLY A 36 -29.45 -34.91 24.79
C GLY A 36 -29.23 -35.56 23.42
N LEU A 37 -28.05 -35.36 22.86
CA LEU A 37 -27.37 -36.42 22.12
C LEU A 37 -25.91 -36.50 22.60
N GLU A 38 -25.64 -37.59 23.29
CA GLU A 38 -24.32 -38.05 23.68
C GLU A 38 -23.38 -38.06 22.47
N HIS A 39 -22.27 -37.34 22.57
CA HIS A 39 -21.21 -37.42 21.56
C HIS A 39 -20.41 -38.70 21.80
N PRO A 40 -20.31 -39.61 20.82
CA PRO A 40 -19.43 -40.76 20.92
C PRO A 40 -17.97 -40.30 20.99
N ALA A 41 -17.23 -40.92 21.91
CA ALA A 41 -15.80 -40.71 22.09
C ALA A 41 -15.06 -40.84 20.74
N PRO A 42 -14.14 -39.90 20.40
CA PRO A 42 -13.29 -40.10 19.25
C PRO A 42 -12.34 -41.26 19.54
N SER A 43 -12.56 -42.36 18.83
CA SER A 43 -11.62 -43.48 18.75
C SER A 43 -10.31 -42.97 18.18
N ALA A 44 -9.25 -43.04 18.99
CA ALA A 44 -7.89 -42.72 18.58
C ALA A 44 -7.44 -43.65 17.45
N ALA A 45 -7.53 -43.18 16.20
CA ALA A 45 -6.80 -43.76 15.09
C ALA A 45 -5.45 -43.03 15.00
N THR A 46 -4.40 -43.65 15.54
CA THR A 46 -3.01 -43.21 15.40
C THR A 46 -2.57 -43.36 13.94
N ALA A 47 -2.87 -42.37 13.10
CA ALA A 47 -2.25 -42.23 11.79
C ALA A 47 -0.95 -41.43 11.96
N THR A 48 0.18 -42.12 12.13
CA THR A 48 1.51 -41.51 12.12
C THR A 48 1.84 -41.07 10.69
N ARG A 49 1.33 -39.91 10.27
CA ARG A 49 1.82 -39.23 9.06
C ARG A 49 3.15 -38.59 9.42
N ARG A 50 4.26 -39.16 8.94
CA ARG A 50 5.56 -38.47 8.92
C ARG A 50 5.43 -37.27 7.99
N THR A 51 5.14 -36.11 8.56
CA THR A 51 5.39 -34.83 7.90
C THR A 51 6.90 -34.67 7.84
N THR A 52 7.48 -34.78 6.65
CA THR A 52 8.85 -34.33 6.40
C THR A 52 8.88 -32.84 6.72
N MET A 53 9.52 -32.50 7.85
CA MET A 53 9.79 -31.12 8.23
C MET A 53 10.52 -30.46 7.05
N PRO A 54 10.01 -29.34 6.50
CA PRO A 54 10.74 -28.56 5.52
C PRO A 54 12.13 -28.25 6.10
N ALA A 55 13.17 -28.48 5.30
CA ALA A 55 14.51 -28.08 5.69
C ALA A 55 14.47 -26.57 6.04
N PRO A 56 15.08 -26.15 7.16
CA PRO A 56 15.12 -24.73 7.49
C PRO A 56 15.78 -23.99 6.34
N THR A 57 15.08 -22.99 5.79
CA THR A 57 15.66 -22.02 4.86
C THR A 57 16.95 -21.48 5.49
N PRO A 58 18.09 -21.48 4.77
CA PRO A 58 19.35 -21.04 5.34
C PRO A 58 19.19 -19.64 5.92
N THR A 59 19.39 -19.52 7.23
CA THR A 59 19.49 -18.21 7.88
C THR A 59 20.69 -17.49 7.26
N PRO A 60 20.53 -16.30 6.67
CA PRO A 60 21.66 -15.56 6.12
C PRO A 60 22.70 -15.38 7.21
N THR A 61 23.94 -15.78 6.92
CA THR A 61 25.04 -15.64 7.87
C THR A 61 25.29 -14.14 8.07
N PRO A 62 25.30 -13.64 9.32
CA PRO A 62 25.58 -12.22 9.58
C PRO A 62 26.91 -11.85 8.94
N SER A 63 26.88 -10.86 8.04
CA SER A 63 28.11 -10.26 7.53
C SER A 63 28.83 -9.61 8.71
N LYS A 64 30.16 -9.76 8.76
CA LYS A 64 31.01 -9.07 9.74
C LYS A 64 31.12 -7.61 9.34
N ASP A 65 30.04 -6.89 9.47
CA ASP A 65 30.08 -5.45 9.46
C ASP A 65 30.74 -5.02 10.77
N ASN A 66 31.78 -4.20 10.69
CA ASN A 66 32.59 -3.75 11.83
C ASN A 66 31.84 -2.76 12.74
N GLY A 67 30.53 -2.64 12.59
CA GLY A 67 29.67 -1.77 13.39
C GLY A 67 29.85 -0.27 13.13
N SER A 68 30.77 0.13 12.23
CA SER A 68 30.78 1.50 11.72
C SER A 68 29.62 1.61 10.75
N GLY A 69 28.48 2.11 11.23
CA GLY A 69 27.25 2.33 10.47
C GLY A 69 27.37 3.33 9.31
N ASP A 70 28.58 3.58 8.81
CA ASP A 70 28.84 4.55 7.76
C ASP A 70 28.65 3.87 6.41
N CYS A 71 27.55 4.19 5.76
CA CYS A 71 27.39 3.94 4.33
C CYS A 71 28.25 4.96 3.58
N PRO A 72 29.22 4.53 2.75
CA PRO A 72 30.16 5.44 2.08
C PRO A 72 29.45 6.40 1.13
N ALA A 73 28.32 5.95 0.58
CA ALA A 73 27.30 6.75 -0.05
C ALA A 73 25.95 6.16 0.36
N GLU A 74 24.93 7.01 0.37
CA GLU A 74 23.56 6.62 0.69
C GLU A 74 22.69 6.85 -0.55
N ALA A 75 21.89 5.84 -0.89
CA ALA A 75 20.84 5.93 -1.90
C ALA A 75 19.60 6.60 -1.29
N TRP A 76 18.76 7.23 -2.09
CA TRP A 76 17.48 7.76 -1.61
C TRP A 76 16.44 7.80 -2.71
N ILE A 77 15.17 7.79 -2.32
CA ILE A 77 14.06 8.01 -3.24
C ILE A 77 13.84 9.50 -3.39
N ASN A 78 14.00 10.01 -4.60
CA ASN A 78 13.80 11.41 -4.91
C ASN A 78 12.43 11.61 -5.56
N PHE A 79 11.73 12.66 -5.12
CA PHE A 79 10.41 13.04 -5.61
C PHE A 79 10.55 14.32 -6.44
N SER A 80 11.03 14.18 -7.67
CA SER A 80 11.18 15.34 -8.55
C SER A 80 9.86 15.71 -9.19
N THR A 81 9.51 16.99 -9.15
CA THR A 81 8.54 17.59 -10.07
C THR A 81 9.26 18.10 -11.32
N HIS A 82 8.59 18.07 -12.46
CA HIS A 82 9.02 18.80 -13.67
C HIS A 82 7.99 19.90 -13.94
N GLY A 83 8.06 21.01 -13.21
CA GLY A 83 7.05 22.07 -13.27
C GLY A 83 5.70 21.58 -12.72
N ASP A 84 4.61 21.80 -13.47
CA ASP A 84 3.26 21.31 -13.14
C ASP A 84 3.08 19.78 -13.34
N ALA A 85 4.16 19.06 -13.63
CA ALA A 85 4.17 17.61 -13.83
C ALA A 85 3.94 16.84 -12.52
N PRO A 86 3.42 15.59 -12.61
CA PRO A 86 3.30 14.71 -11.44
C PRO A 86 4.65 14.53 -10.74
N LEU A 87 4.57 14.25 -9.43
CA LEU A 87 5.73 13.78 -8.66
C LEU A 87 6.11 12.41 -9.20
N ILE A 88 7.31 12.30 -9.78
CA ILE A 88 7.86 11.03 -10.26
C ILE A 88 8.91 10.56 -9.24
N PRO A 89 8.69 9.39 -8.60
CA PRO A 89 9.63 8.81 -7.66
C PRO A 89 10.74 8.10 -8.45
N ALA A 90 12.00 8.33 -8.07
CA ALA A 90 13.12 7.60 -8.64
C ALA A 90 14.21 7.35 -7.61
N LEU A 91 14.81 6.17 -7.65
CA LEU A 91 15.99 5.88 -6.83
C LEU A 91 17.20 6.65 -7.36
N VAL A 92 17.83 7.42 -6.48
CA VAL A 92 19.06 8.17 -6.74
C VAL A 92 20.23 7.46 -6.05
N LYS A 93 21.40 7.47 -6.72
CA LYS A 93 22.58 6.68 -6.34
C LYS A 93 22.25 5.20 -6.16
N ALA A 94 21.61 4.60 -7.17
CA ALA A 94 21.21 3.19 -7.14
C ALA A 94 22.39 2.23 -6.89
N ASP A 95 23.61 2.62 -7.28
CA ASP A 95 24.85 1.90 -7.01
C ASP A 95 25.26 1.89 -5.53
N ALA A 96 24.73 2.83 -4.72
CA ALA A 96 24.94 2.88 -3.28
C ALA A 96 23.96 1.98 -2.48
N LEU A 97 22.84 1.57 -3.08
CA LEU A 97 21.89 0.64 -2.47
C LEU A 97 22.51 -0.76 -2.41
N THR A 98 22.96 -1.19 -1.24
CA THR A 98 23.73 -2.42 -1.06
C THR A 98 23.32 -3.16 0.20
N ASP A 99 23.18 -4.49 0.14
CA ASP A 99 22.89 -5.28 1.33
C ASP A 99 24.17 -5.62 2.09
N ARG A 100 24.41 -4.92 3.20
CA ARG A 100 25.54 -5.17 4.12
C ARG A 100 25.31 -6.38 5.02
N GLY A 101 24.18 -7.08 4.87
CA GLY A 101 23.81 -8.28 5.61
C GLY A 101 22.86 -8.01 6.77
N ALA A 102 22.12 -9.06 7.14
CA ALA A 102 21.16 -8.98 8.24
C ALA A 102 21.81 -8.54 9.56
N ARG A 103 21.11 -7.69 10.31
CA ARG A 103 21.58 -7.10 11.58
C ARG A 103 20.42 -6.93 12.59
N PRO A 104 20.69 -6.71 13.88
CA PRO A 104 19.64 -6.35 14.83
C PRO A 104 18.84 -5.15 14.33
N GLY A 105 17.52 -5.27 14.28
CA GLY A 105 16.63 -4.25 13.73
C GLY A 105 16.46 -4.26 12.20
N ALA A 106 17.15 -5.13 11.46
CA ALA A 106 16.97 -5.28 10.02
C ALA A 106 17.27 -6.71 9.55
N ARG A 107 16.38 -7.64 9.91
CA ARG A 107 16.49 -9.07 9.61
C ARG A 107 15.53 -9.54 8.51
N GLY A 108 14.69 -8.64 8.02
CA GLY A 108 13.82 -8.82 6.87
C GLY A 108 14.53 -9.31 5.61
N GLU A 109 13.70 -9.80 4.70
CA GLU A 109 14.12 -10.36 3.42
C GLU A 109 14.42 -9.23 2.43
N VAL A 110 15.54 -9.34 1.72
CA VAL A 110 15.89 -8.40 0.65
C VAL A 110 15.51 -9.05 -0.67
N ILE A 111 14.68 -8.35 -1.45
CA ILE A 111 14.19 -8.83 -2.73
C ILE A 111 14.95 -8.13 -3.86
N THR A 112 15.44 -8.92 -4.81
CA THR A 112 16.26 -8.48 -5.93
C THR A 112 15.65 -8.91 -7.26
N ASP A 113 16.00 -8.19 -8.32
CA ASP A 113 15.76 -8.56 -9.71
C ASP A 113 17.03 -8.32 -10.55
N ALA A 114 16.91 -8.30 -11.88
CA ALA A 114 18.04 -8.12 -12.79
C ALA A 114 18.72 -6.73 -12.67
N GLN A 115 18.07 -5.75 -12.04
CA GLN A 115 18.56 -4.39 -11.85
C GLN A 115 19.10 -4.18 -10.43
N GLY A 116 19.03 -5.19 -9.56
CA GLY A 116 19.54 -5.17 -8.19
C GLY A 116 18.44 -5.22 -7.14
N ILE A 117 18.70 -4.70 -5.94
CA ILE A 117 17.72 -4.62 -4.84
C ILE A 117 16.57 -3.70 -5.26
N TYR A 118 15.33 -4.14 -5.04
CA TYR A 118 14.15 -3.32 -5.30
C TYR A 118 13.17 -3.27 -4.13
N SER A 119 13.21 -4.23 -3.21
CA SER A 119 12.25 -4.27 -2.10
C SER A 119 12.80 -4.97 -0.85
N TYR A 120 12.15 -4.73 0.28
CA TYR A 120 12.45 -5.31 1.58
C TYR A 120 11.19 -5.78 2.31
N VAL A 121 11.13 -7.06 2.69
CA VAL A 121 10.03 -7.60 3.50
C VAL A 121 10.41 -7.53 4.97
N VAL A 122 9.69 -6.71 5.73
CA VAL A 122 9.97 -6.39 7.14
C VAL A 122 9.84 -7.64 8.02
N ALA A 123 10.86 -7.96 8.82
CA ALA A 123 10.78 -9.01 9.85
C ALA A 123 10.31 -8.45 11.20
N PRO A 124 9.89 -9.33 12.15
CA PRO A 124 9.61 -8.91 13.51
C PRO A 124 10.80 -8.19 14.17
N ASN A 125 10.51 -7.07 14.84
CA ASN A 125 11.46 -6.17 15.49
C ASN A 125 12.41 -5.40 14.55
N ASP A 126 12.11 -5.37 13.25
CA ASP A 126 12.81 -4.46 12.35
C ASP A 126 12.40 -2.99 12.60
N ASN A 127 13.30 -2.07 12.29
CA ASN A 127 13.04 -0.63 12.33
C ASN A 127 13.77 0.06 11.16
N LEU A 128 13.23 1.19 10.72
CA LEU A 128 13.68 1.92 9.54
C LEU A 128 15.16 2.35 9.60
N SER A 129 15.66 2.82 10.74
CA SER A 129 17.06 3.27 10.86
C SER A 129 18.06 2.10 10.78
N SER A 130 17.68 0.92 11.27
CA SER A 130 18.50 -0.28 11.13
C SER A 130 18.46 -0.81 9.69
N ILE A 131 17.33 -0.66 9.00
CA ILE A 131 17.18 -1.03 7.57
C ILE A 131 18.05 -0.10 6.71
N GLU A 132 18.03 1.21 6.95
CA GLU A 132 18.93 2.19 6.32
C GLU A 132 20.39 1.77 6.45
N GLN A 133 20.85 1.48 7.66
CA GLN A 133 22.27 1.12 7.85
C GLN A 133 22.63 -0.23 7.22
N ARG A 134 21.66 -1.14 7.07
CA ARG A 134 21.86 -2.41 6.35
C ARG A 134 21.94 -2.20 4.85
N LEU A 135 21.02 -1.39 4.31
CA LEU A 135 20.78 -1.28 2.87
C LEU A 135 21.45 -0.07 2.22
N CYS A 136 22.05 0.81 3.02
CA CYS A 136 22.60 2.09 2.57
C CYS A 136 21.59 2.93 1.78
N ILE A 137 20.38 3.05 2.34
CA ILE A 137 19.29 3.86 1.80
C ILE A 137 18.68 4.75 2.88
N GLN A 138 18.44 6.01 2.54
CA GLN A 138 17.87 6.99 3.46
C GLN A 138 16.47 6.61 3.89
N TYR A 139 16.31 6.26 5.17
CA TYR A 139 15.04 5.77 5.70
C TYR A 139 13.89 6.76 5.56
N GLN A 140 14.15 8.07 5.63
CA GLN A 140 13.12 9.10 5.50
C GLN A 140 12.48 9.07 4.10
N SER A 141 13.29 8.85 3.06
CA SER A 141 12.80 8.76 1.68
C SER A 141 11.99 7.48 1.46
N VAL A 142 12.39 6.37 2.08
CA VAL A 142 11.66 5.09 2.08
C VAL A 142 10.33 5.25 2.82
N ALA A 143 10.36 5.79 4.04
CA ALA A 143 9.16 6.01 4.84
C ALA A 143 8.13 6.88 4.13
N LEU A 144 8.59 7.96 3.47
CA LEU A 144 7.71 8.82 2.70
C LEU A 144 7.12 8.09 1.49
N PHE A 145 7.96 7.37 0.74
CA PHE A 145 7.53 6.62 -0.45
C PHE A 145 6.48 5.57 -0.10
N ASP A 146 6.80 4.71 0.87
CA ASP A 146 6.01 3.54 1.32
C ASP A 146 4.84 3.91 2.25
N HIS A 147 4.47 5.19 2.32
CA HIS A 147 3.37 5.69 3.16
C HIS A 147 3.50 5.21 4.63
N VAL A 148 4.72 5.18 5.17
CA VAL A 148 4.94 4.82 6.56
C VAL A 148 4.60 6.02 7.45
N LEU A 149 3.72 5.79 8.42
CA LEU A 149 3.39 6.78 9.45
C LEU A 149 4.48 6.83 10.52
N SER A 150 5.21 7.94 10.59
CA SER A 150 6.37 8.12 11.50
C SER A 150 7.42 7.05 11.25
N ASP A 151 7.49 6.02 12.11
CA ASP A 151 8.44 4.90 12.01
C ASP A 151 7.73 3.54 12.13
N ALA A 152 6.41 3.51 11.99
CA ALA A 152 5.59 2.33 12.26
C ALA A 152 5.55 1.37 11.07
N ILE A 153 6.59 0.55 10.93
CA ILE A 153 6.59 -0.59 9.99
C ILE A 153 6.05 -1.86 10.67
N GLN A 154 5.31 -2.66 9.91
CA GLN A 154 4.70 -3.91 10.40
C GLN A 154 5.44 -5.14 9.85
N PRO A 155 5.59 -6.21 10.63
CA PRO A 155 6.14 -7.47 10.10
C PRO A 155 5.31 -7.97 8.92
N GLY A 156 6.00 -8.40 7.86
CA GLY A 156 5.40 -8.83 6.59
C GLY A 156 5.06 -7.68 5.64
N ALA A 157 5.16 -6.41 6.05
CA ALA A 157 5.06 -5.29 5.12
C ALA A 157 6.21 -5.33 4.12
N GLN A 158 5.91 -4.98 2.88
CA GLN A 158 6.88 -4.91 1.80
C GLN A 158 7.19 -3.44 1.51
N LEU A 159 8.43 -3.03 1.79
CA LEU A 159 8.92 -1.69 1.49
C LEU A 159 9.53 -1.67 0.09
N ILE A 160 9.17 -0.71 -0.74
CA ILE A 160 9.69 -0.51 -2.08
C ILE A 160 10.89 0.43 -1.99
N LEU A 161 12.06 -0.10 -2.33
CA LEU A 161 13.33 0.62 -2.24
C LEU A 161 13.74 1.24 -3.58
N ARG A 162 13.24 0.67 -4.67
CA ARG A 162 13.48 1.15 -6.03
C ARG A 162 12.17 1.27 -6.80
N PRO A 163 11.52 2.46 -6.75
CA PRO A 163 10.29 2.71 -7.49
C PRO A 163 10.50 2.61 -9.01
N ASP A 164 9.47 2.17 -9.73
CA ASP A 164 9.37 2.34 -11.18
C ASP A 164 9.17 3.83 -11.50
N PRO A 165 10.13 4.50 -12.19
CA PRO A 165 10.04 5.92 -12.49
C PRO A 165 9.01 6.25 -13.58
N THR A 166 8.29 5.28 -14.11
CA THR A 166 7.18 5.50 -15.05
C THR A 166 5.83 5.63 -14.35
N ILE A 167 5.75 5.27 -13.07
CA ILE A 167 4.52 5.34 -12.27
C ILE A 167 4.55 6.62 -11.42
N PRO A 168 3.54 7.50 -11.51
CA PRO A 168 3.47 8.71 -10.70
C PRO A 168 3.29 8.36 -9.22
N TRP A 169 3.83 9.18 -8.32
CA TRP A 169 3.65 9.00 -6.89
C TRP A 169 2.41 9.76 -6.38
N ILE A 170 1.66 9.10 -5.49
CA ILE A 170 0.53 9.70 -4.77
C ILE A 170 1.01 10.14 -3.39
N HIS A 171 0.91 11.43 -3.10
CA HIS A 171 1.34 11.98 -1.82
C HIS A 171 0.34 11.57 -0.73
N PRO A 172 0.77 10.91 0.37
CA PRO A 172 -0.15 10.37 1.37
C PRO A 172 -0.80 11.42 2.28
N TYR A 173 -0.16 12.59 2.44
CA TYR A 173 -0.62 13.63 3.37
C TYR A 173 -1.26 14.89 2.74
N LEU A 174 -1.07 15.07 1.43
CA LEU A 174 -1.35 16.33 0.75
C LEU A 174 -2.08 16.04 -0.57
N PRO A 175 -3.41 16.23 -0.61
CA PRO A 175 -4.17 16.21 -1.85
C PRO A 175 -3.56 17.17 -2.88
N PHE A 176 -3.63 16.80 -4.15
CA PHE A 176 -3.16 17.62 -5.26
C PHE A 176 -3.92 18.96 -5.37
N ASP A 177 -5.22 18.95 -5.03
CA ASP A 177 -6.10 20.10 -5.04
C ASP A 177 -6.19 20.82 -3.68
N ALA A 178 -5.32 20.49 -2.73
CA ALA A 178 -5.36 21.04 -1.38
C ALA A 178 -5.18 22.55 -1.38
N VAL A 179 -6.15 23.26 -0.79
CA VAL A 179 -6.03 24.69 -0.47
C VAL A 179 -5.44 24.84 0.94
N PRO A 180 -4.52 25.80 1.19
CA PRO A 180 -3.97 26.04 2.52
C PRO A 180 -5.07 26.16 3.60
N GLY A 181 -4.92 25.41 4.69
CA GLY A 181 -5.89 25.36 5.79
C GLY A 181 -7.01 24.32 5.64
N THR A 182 -7.04 23.58 4.53
CA THR A 182 -7.98 22.44 4.35
C THR A 182 -7.59 21.29 5.27
N ASN A 183 -8.57 20.68 5.93
CA ASN A 183 -8.37 19.45 6.70
C ASN A 183 -8.16 18.27 5.73
N THR A 184 -7.02 17.57 5.84
CA THR A 184 -6.67 16.43 4.99
C THR A 184 -6.86 15.06 5.66
N VAL A 185 -7.44 15.01 6.87
CA VAL A 185 -7.59 13.76 7.64
C VAL A 185 -8.34 12.67 6.86
N ASP A 186 -9.45 13.03 6.20
CA ASP A 186 -10.26 12.05 5.44
C ASP A 186 -9.49 11.50 4.23
N TYR A 187 -8.74 12.36 3.53
CA TYR A 187 -7.86 11.93 2.44
C TYR A 187 -6.76 11.00 2.96
N ASN A 188 -6.04 11.41 4.00
CA ASN A 188 -4.93 10.63 4.57
C ASN A 188 -5.42 9.26 5.03
N SER A 189 -6.54 9.21 5.77
CA SER A 189 -7.12 7.95 6.23
C SER A 189 -7.52 7.04 5.07
N THR A 190 -8.12 7.60 4.01
CA THR A 190 -8.52 6.81 2.85
C THR A 190 -7.31 6.27 2.07
N ILE A 191 -6.20 7.01 1.99
CA ILE A 191 -4.95 6.50 1.41
C ILE A 191 -4.48 5.24 2.16
N TYR A 192 -4.52 5.23 3.50
CA TYR A 192 -4.13 4.06 4.29
C TYR A 192 -5.11 2.88 4.14
N GLU A 193 -6.42 3.15 4.07
CA GLU A 193 -7.42 2.13 3.75
C GLU A 193 -7.20 1.53 2.35
N MET A 194 -6.83 2.38 1.38
CA MET A 194 -6.51 1.95 0.01
C MET A 194 -5.29 1.03 -0.01
N GLY A 195 -4.19 1.42 0.66
CA GLY A 195 -3.01 0.56 0.77
C GLY A 195 -3.32 -0.78 1.47
N ALA A 196 -4.21 -0.79 2.47
CA ALA A 196 -4.64 -2.03 3.11
C ALA A 196 -5.44 -2.95 2.16
N ALA A 197 -6.35 -2.38 1.36
CA ALA A 197 -7.08 -3.11 0.34
C ALA A 197 -6.14 -3.65 -0.75
N VAL A 198 -5.18 -2.84 -1.20
CA VAL A 198 -4.17 -3.24 -2.19
C VAL A 198 -3.31 -4.37 -1.66
N ARG A 199 -2.75 -4.28 -0.45
CA ARG A 199 -1.93 -5.37 0.14
C ARG A 199 -2.68 -6.69 0.34
N THR A 200 -4.00 -6.64 0.44
CA THR A 200 -4.86 -7.84 0.57
C THR A 200 -5.47 -8.29 -0.75
N HIS A 201 -5.10 -7.64 -1.86
CA HIS A 201 -5.65 -7.84 -3.21
C HIS A 201 -7.19 -7.75 -3.26
N ASP A 202 -7.79 -6.90 -2.43
CA ASP A 202 -9.23 -6.62 -2.41
C ASP A 202 -9.58 -5.50 -3.41
N LEU A 203 -9.78 -5.91 -4.66
CA LEU A 203 -10.01 -4.99 -5.78
C LEU A 203 -11.34 -4.24 -5.67
N ASP A 204 -12.37 -4.86 -5.10
CA ASP A 204 -13.69 -4.25 -4.96
C ASP A 204 -13.65 -3.14 -3.91
N THR A 205 -13.02 -3.38 -2.76
CA THR A 205 -12.79 -2.35 -1.75
C THR A 205 -11.90 -1.23 -2.31
N ALA A 206 -10.81 -1.56 -3.02
CA ALA A 206 -9.93 -0.57 -3.63
C ALA A 206 -10.68 0.34 -4.63
N ARG A 207 -11.51 -0.24 -5.51
CA ARG A 207 -12.35 0.53 -6.45
C ARG A 207 -13.37 1.43 -5.73
N ALA A 208 -13.99 0.93 -4.66
CA ALA A 208 -14.93 1.71 -3.87
C ALA A 208 -14.26 2.91 -3.19
N LEU A 209 -13.09 2.71 -2.58
CA LEU A 209 -12.27 3.76 -1.95
C LEU A 209 -11.83 4.81 -2.98
N TRP A 210 -11.37 4.35 -4.14
CA TRP A 210 -10.94 5.20 -5.23
C TRP A 210 -12.04 6.14 -5.70
N ALA A 211 -13.19 5.58 -6.09
CA ALA A 211 -14.30 6.33 -6.67
C ALA A 211 -14.96 7.27 -5.65
N ARG A 212 -15.01 6.89 -4.37
CA ARG A 212 -15.70 7.68 -3.35
C ARG A 212 -14.89 8.89 -2.86
N SER A 213 -13.56 8.77 -2.79
CA SER A 213 -12.75 9.69 -1.97
C SER A 213 -11.35 10.03 -2.50
N LEU A 214 -10.79 9.34 -3.50
CA LEU A 214 -9.40 9.60 -3.91
C LEU A 214 -9.27 10.17 -5.33
N SER A 215 -10.08 9.72 -6.28
CA SER A 215 -9.85 10.00 -7.71
C SER A 215 -9.83 11.49 -8.06
N GLY A 216 -10.57 12.32 -7.33
CA GLY A 216 -10.64 13.77 -7.54
C GLY A 216 -9.52 14.58 -6.85
N HIS A 217 -8.71 13.94 -6.03
CA HIS A 217 -7.77 14.59 -5.10
C HIS A 217 -6.29 14.30 -5.40
N VAL A 218 -6.01 13.58 -6.49
CA VAL A 218 -4.64 13.30 -6.93
C VAL A 218 -4.32 14.01 -8.25
N SER A 219 -3.04 14.04 -8.63
CA SER A 219 -2.65 14.64 -9.92
C SER A 219 -3.32 13.92 -11.11
N PRO A 220 -3.59 14.59 -12.24
CA PRO A 220 -4.22 13.95 -13.40
C PRO A 220 -3.49 12.71 -13.91
N ALA A 221 -2.16 12.69 -13.84
CA ALA A 221 -1.36 11.52 -14.23
C ALA A 221 -1.54 10.36 -13.25
N ALA A 222 -1.52 10.63 -11.94
CA ALA A 222 -1.79 9.63 -10.92
C ALA A 222 -3.22 9.10 -11.00
N GLN A 223 -4.19 9.96 -11.29
CA GLN A 223 -5.58 9.58 -11.50
C GLN A 223 -5.71 8.61 -12.68
N ALA A 224 -5.08 8.92 -13.81
CA ALA A 224 -5.10 8.06 -14.98
C ALA A 224 -4.43 6.71 -14.72
N ALA A 225 -3.26 6.70 -14.07
CA ALA A 225 -2.54 5.48 -13.72
C ALA A 225 -3.34 4.59 -12.76
N ALA A 226 -3.84 5.15 -11.66
CA ALA A 226 -4.62 4.42 -10.67
C ALA A 226 -5.94 3.89 -11.23
N THR A 227 -6.67 4.70 -12.00
CA THR A 227 -7.93 4.26 -12.63
C THR A 227 -7.69 3.08 -13.57
N ARG A 228 -6.67 3.19 -14.43
CA ARG A 228 -6.31 2.10 -15.33
C ARG A 228 -5.89 0.84 -14.58
N ALA A 229 -5.04 0.97 -13.56
CA ALA A 229 -4.57 -0.16 -12.78
C ALA A 229 -5.72 -0.86 -12.03
N LEU A 230 -6.69 -0.10 -11.52
CA LEU A 230 -7.91 -0.63 -10.91
C LEU A 230 -8.83 -1.30 -11.93
N ASP A 231 -8.94 -0.78 -13.14
CA ASP A 231 -9.75 -1.39 -14.21
C ASP A 231 -9.13 -2.72 -14.66
N ASP A 232 -7.81 -2.73 -14.87
CA ASP A 232 -7.04 -3.87 -15.37
C ASP A 232 -6.74 -4.92 -14.27
N GLY A 233 -6.85 -4.55 -12.98
CA GLY A 233 -6.41 -5.39 -11.85
C GLY A 233 -4.89 -5.55 -11.78
N ASP A 234 -4.15 -4.48 -12.13
CA ASP A 234 -2.69 -4.47 -12.22
C ASP A 234 -2.06 -4.27 -10.82
N TRP A 235 -1.89 -5.37 -10.09
CA TRP A 235 -1.37 -5.36 -8.73
C TRP A 235 0.02 -4.72 -8.60
N PRO A 236 1.01 -5.02 -9.46
CA PRO A 236 2.31 -4.34 -9.39
C PRO A 236 2.22 -2.80 -9.44
N VAL A 237 1.32 -2.26 -10.28
CA VAL A 237 1.11 -0.81 -10.35
C VAL A 237 0.36 -0.31 -9.12
N LEU A 238 -0.67 -1.03 -8.65
CA LEU A 238 -1.43 -0.65 -7.46
C LEU A 238 -0.58 -0.66 -6.19
N GLU A 239 0.27 -1.67 -6.01
CA GLU A 239 1.19 -1.80 -4.88
C GLU A 239 2.23 -0.66 -4.86
N GLN A 240 2.62 -0.12 -6.03
CA GLN A 240 3.49 1.06 -6.05
C GLN A 240 2.74 2.37 -5.80
N LEU A 241 1.50 2.49 -6.28
CA LEU A 241 0.67 3.67 -6.07
C LEU A 241 0.18 3.80 -4.61
N PHE A 242 -0.07 2.67 -3.97
CA PHE A 242 -0.61 2.54 -2.61
C PHE A 242 0.14 1.44 -1.83
N PRO A 243 1.43 1.66 -1.51
CA PRO A 243 2.26 0.69 -0.78
C PRO A 243 1.75 0.34 0.63
#